data_AF-A0A7K2LYG9-F1
#
_entry.id   AF-A0A7K2LYG9-F1
#
_cell.length_a   1.000
_cell.length_b   1.000
_cell.length_c   1.000
_cell.angle_alpha   90.00
_cell.angle_beta   90.00
_cell.angle_gamma   90.00
#
_symmetry.space_group_name_H-M   'P 1'
#
loop_
_entity.id
_entity.type
_entity.pdbx_description
1 polymer ?
#
loop_
_entity_poly.entity_id
_entity_poly.type
_entity_poly.pdbx_seq_one_letter_code
_entity_poly.pdbx_strand_id
1 'polypeptide(L)'
;PSPGPGWLPALGVCTLEPVADGWLVRAGAEPDPDDGARIVLDLTGARRWTVAVTGSAGSWTHELSPRHAELLYLLAAAPAGRTAAQLAGEVFGDPARTVTVRAEMSRIRRYLGAFLDHRPYRFGEDTEVRVLLPDDPRDLLPHSTAPTVLRGRGTPPGA
;
A
#
# COMPACT_ATOMS: atom_id res chain seq x y z
N PRO A 1 -6.55 -16.97 -16.77
CA PRO A 1 -7.53 -16.01 -16.23
C PRO A 1 -8.91 -16.67 -16.08
N SER A 2 -9.52 -16.53 -14.90
CA SER A 2 -10.91 -16.93 -14.68
C SER A 2 -11.84 -15.76 -15.04
N PRO A 3 -13.00 -16.00 -15.68
CA PRO A 3 -14.03 -14.99 -15.85
C PRO A 3 -14.49 -14.43 -14.49
N GLY A 4 -14.76 -13.13 -14.44
CA GLY A 4 -15.25 -12.46 -13.23
C GLY A 4 -14.48 -11.20 -12.85
N PRO A 5 -14.74 -10.63 -11.66
CA PRO A 5 -14.03 -9.47 -11.17
C PRO A 5 -12.54 -9.81 -10.96
N GLY A 6 -11.69 -8.91 -11.41
CA GLY A 6 -10.25 -8.98 -11.30
C GLY A 6 -9.65 -7.59 -11.17
N TRP A 7 -8.37 -7.51 -10.88
CA TRP A 7 -7.67 -6.24 -10.76
C TRP A 7 -6.51 -6.19 -11.74
N LEU A 8 -6.38 -5.07 -12.46
CA LEU A 8 -5.34 -4.84 -13.47
C LEU A 8 -4.52 -3.58 -13.13
N PRO A 9 -3.17 -3.66 -13.15
CA PRO A 9 -2.30 -2.54 -12.74
C PRO A 9 -2.46 -1.21 -13.48
N ALA A 10 -3.01 -1.23 -14.70
CA ALA A 10 -3.23 -0.02 -15.50
C ALA A 10 -4.69 0.46 -15.49
N LEU A 11 -5.63 -0.40 -15.09
CA LEU A 11 -7.07 -0.18 -15.25
C LEU A 11 -7.86 -0.27 -13.93
N GLY A 12 -7.20 -0.64 -12.83
CA GLY A 12 -7.84 -0.79 -11.53
C GLY A 12 -8.70 -2.05 -11.45
N VAL A 13 -9.79 -1.99 -10.67
CA VAL A 13 -10.78 -3.06 -10.61
C VAL A 13 -11.46 -3.18 -11.97
N CYS A 14 -11.57 -4.39 -12.50
CA CYS A 14 -12.15 -4.66 -13.81
C CYS A 14 -12.95 -5.96 -13.79
N THR A 15 -14.00 -6.05 -14.58
CA THR A 15 -14.61 -7.34 -14.90
C THR A 15 -13.95 -7.91 -16.14
N LEU A 16 -13.48 -9.16 -16.05
CA LEU A 16 -12.91 -9.91 -17.17
C LEU A 16 -13.98 -10.84 -17.75
N GLU A 17 -14.41 -10.56 -18.97
CA GLU A 17 -15.39 -11.36 -19.71
C GLU A 17 -14.69 -12.03 -20.92
N PRO A 18 -14.82 -13.36 -21.10
CA PRO A 18 -14.24 -14.03 -22.26
C PRO A 18 -15.01 -13.68 -23.54
N VAL A 19 -14.29 -13.40 -24.63
CA VAL A 19 -14.83 -13.21 -25.98
C VAL A 19 -14.10 -14.13 -26.97
N ALA A 20 -14.65 -14.31 -28.18
CA ALA A 20 -14.19 -15.31 -29.15
C ALA A 20 -12.66 -15.36 -29.35
N ASP A 21 -12.00 -14.20 -29.44
CA ASP A 21 -10.56 -14.08 -29.67
C ASP A 21 -9.81 -13.37 -28.52
N GLY A 22 -10.37 -13.31 -27.30
CA GLY A 22 -9.70 -12.62 -26.21
C GLY A 22 -10.55 -12.36 -24.97
N TRP A 23 -10.26 -11.23 -24.32
CA TRP A 23 -10.93 -10.80 -23.08
C TRP A 23 -11.46 -9.38 -23.26
N LEU A 24 -12.75 -9.20 -22.97
CA LEU A 24 -13.30 -7.87 -22.75
C LEU A 24 -12.98 -7.47 -21.30
N VAL A 25 -12.20 -6.40 -21.16
CA VAL A 25 -11.92 -5.78 -19.88
C VAL A 25 -12.87 -4.61 -19.71
N ARG A 26 -13.86 -4.75 -18.82
CA ARG A 26 -14.70 -3.62 -18.42
C ARG A 26 -14.09 -3.02 -17.16
N ALA A 27 -13.61 -1.78 -17.24
CA ALA A 27 -13.23 -1.05 -16.03
C ALA A 27 -14.45 -1.06 -15.08
N GLY A 28 -14.25 -1.57 -13.87
CA GLY A 28 -15.20 -1.34 -12.79
C GLY A 28 -15.27 0.16 -12.54
N ALA A 29 -16.37 0.62 -11.95
CA ALA A 29 -16.38 1.97 -11.39
C ALA A 29 -15.12 2.13 -10.51
N GLU A 30 -14.46 3.29 -10.60
CA GLU A 30 -13.43 3.58 -9.61
C GLU A 30 -14.05 3.35 -8.22
N PRO A 31 -13.37 2.62 -7.32
CA PRO A 31 -13.92 2.36 -6.01
C PRO A 31 -14.29 3.70 -5.39
N ASP A 32 -15.57 3.85 -5.04
CA ASP A 32 -16.05 5.07 -4.42
C ASP A 32 -15.36 5.19 -3.05
N PRO A 33 -14.54 6.23 -2.81
CA PRO A 33 -13.88 6.40 -1.52
C PRO A 33 -14.89 6.48 -0.37
N ASP A 34 -16.14 6.88 -0.63
CA ASP A 34 -17.21 7.02 0.37
C ASP A 34 -17.74 5.69 0.93
N ASP A 35 -17.43 4.54 0.32
CA ASP A 35 -17.98 3.23 0.73
C ASP A 35 -17.08 2.43 1.70
N GLY A 36 -16.15 3.11 2.38
CA GLY A 36 -15.37 2.53 3.47
C GLY A 36 -14.47 1.37 3.04
N ALA A 37 -13.39 1.64 2.31
CA ALA A 37 -12.48 0.59 1.88
C ALA A 37 -11.60 0.08 3.04
N ARG A 38 -11.48 -1.25 3.18
CA ARG A 38 -10.54 -1.87 4.11
C ARG A 38 -9.25 -2.23 3.40
N ILE A 39 -8.13 -1.71 3.91
CA ILE A 39 -6.78 -2.04 3.47
C ILE A 39 -6.08 -2.86 4.54
N VAL A 40 -5.57 -4.02 4.15
CA VAL A 40 -4.71 -4.84 4.99
C VAL A 40 -3.30 -4.81 4.43
N LEU A 41 -2.37 -4.21 5.18
CA LEU A 41 -0.94 -4.25 4.91
C LEU A 41 -0.33 -5.42 5.70
N ASP A 42 -0.04 -6.50 5.00
CA ASP A 42 0.52 -7.70 5.60
C ASP A 42 2.05 -7.65 5.58
N LEU A 43 2.64 -7.43 6.76
CA LEU A 43 4.08 -7.37 7.00
C LEU A 43 4.61 -8.59 7.76
N THR A 44 3.80 -9.64 7.92
CA THR A 44 4.14 -10.83 8.72
C THR A 44 5.30 -11.63 8.11
N GLY A 45 5.45 -11.62 6.79
CA GLY A 45 6.54 -12.29 6.09
C GLY A 45 7.85 -11.52 6.13
N ALA A 46 8.98 -12.20 6.29
CA ALA A 46 10.30 -11.54 6.32
C ALA A 46 10.81 -11.02 4.95
N ARG A 47 10.23 -11.50 3.84
CA ARG A 47 10.68 -11.20 2.46
C ARG A 47 9.56 -11.07 1.43
N ARG A 48 8.32 -11.33 1.83
CA ARG A 48 7.13 -11.22 1.00
C ARG A 48 6.10 -10.45 1.80
N TRP A 49 5.71 -9.30 1.27
CA TRP A 49 4.71 -8.43 1.88
C TRP A 49 3.63 -8.19 0.87
N THR A 50 2.41 -8.02 1.36
CA THR A 50 1.28 -7.77 0.48
C THR A 50 0.46 -6.62 1.00
N VAL A 51 -0.25 -5.97 0.08
CA VAL A 51 -1.38 -5.13 0.41
C VAL A 51 -2.62 -5.74 -0.21
N ALA A 52 -3.64 -5.94 0.61
CA ALA A 52 -4.95 -6.35 0.17
C ALA A 52 -5.94 -5.20 0.38
N VAL A 53 -6.85 -5.02 -0.58
CA VAL A 53 -7.91 -4.02 -0.49
C VAL A 53 -9.23 -4.72 -0.71
N THR A 54 -10.20 -4.42 0.14
CA THR A 54 -11.57 -4.91 0.04
C THR A 54 -12.52 -3.72 0.13
N GLY A 55 -13.39 -3.57 -0.86
CA GLY A 55 -14.46 -2.57 -0.89
C GLY A 55 -15.65 -3.08 -1.71
N SER A 56 -16.64 -2.23 -1.96
CA SER A 56 -17.85 -2.62 -2.71
C SER A 56 -17.60 -3.03 -4.15
N ALA A 57 -16.53 -2.52 -4.76
CA ALA A 57 -16.10 -2.92 -6.10
C ALA A 57 -15.42 -4.32 -6.13
N GLY A 58 -15.12 -4.92 -4.98
CA GLY A 58 -14.48 -6.23 -4.86
C GLY A 58 -13.23 -6.24 -3.98
N SER A 59 -12.48 -7.34 -4.03
CA SER A 59 -11.26 -7.53 -3.26
C SER A 59 -10.08 -7.90 -4.17
N TRP A 60 -8.90 -7.38 -3.89
CA TRP A 60 -7.66 -7.72 -4.59
C TRP A 60 -6.46 -7.71 -3.64
N THR A 61 -5.37 -8.32 -4.08
CA THR A 61 -4.09 -8.36 -3.35
C THR A 61 -2.92 -8.10 -4.30
N HIS A 62 -1.92 -7.36 -3.83
CA HIS A 62 -0.72 -7.01 -4.56
C HIS A 62 0.53 -7.29 -3.72
N GLU A 63 1.53 -7.94 -4.32
CA GLU A 63 2.84 -8.15 -3.70
C GLU A 63 3.66 -6.86 -3.74
N LEU A 64 4.26 -6.50 -2.61
CA LEU A 64 4.99 -5.25 -2.45
C LEU A 64 6.49 -5.46 -2.63
N SER A 65 7.13 -4.50 -3.27
CA SER A 65 8.58 -4.37 -3.18
C SER A 65 9.00 -3.99 -1.75
N PRO A 66 10.25 -4.27 -1.32
CA PRO A 66 10.75 -3.84 -0.01
C PRO A 66 10.55 -2.34 0.25
N ARG A 67 10.71 -1.52 -0.79
CA ARG A 67 10.57 -0.06 -0.69
C ARG A 67 9.12 0.37 -0.57
N HIS A 68 8.20 -0.26 -1.30
CA HIS A 68 6.77 0.02 -1.17
C HIS A 68 6.24 -0.41 0.20
N ALA A 69 6.64 -1.58 0.70
CA ALA A 69 6.26 -2.05 2.03
C ALA A 69 6.72 -1.09 3.13
N GLU A 70 7.95 -0.60 3.06
CA GLU A 70 8.48 0.41 3.97
C GLU A 70 7.70 1.74 3.88
N LEU A 71 7.46 2.26 2.68
CA LEU A 71 6.71 3.51 2.50
C LEU A 71 5.28 3.39 3.04
N LEU A 72 4.56 2.31 2.74
CA LEU A 72 3.20 2.11 3.22
C LEU A 72 3.15 1.95 4.74
N TYR A 73 4.12 1.27 5.35
CA TYR A 73 4.24 1.20 6.81
C TYR A 73 4.47 2.59 7.42
N LEU A 74 5.34 3.41 6.84
CA LEU A 74 5.59 4.78 7.31
C LEU A 74 4.36 5.68 7.26
N LEU A 75 3.49 5.46 6.27
CA LEU A 75 2.21 6.15 6.17
C LEU A 75 1.20 5.63 7.19
N ALA A 76 1.11 4.30 7.38
CA ALA A 76 0.21 3.70 8.36
C ALA A 76 0.57 4.13 9.80
N ALA A 77 1.86 4.27 10.09
CA ALA A 77 2.37 4.75 11.37
C ALA A 77 2.21 6.28 11.58
N ALA A 78 1.72 7.02 10.58
CA ALA A 78 1.51 8.47 10.66
C ALA A 78 0.19 8.87 9.96
N PRO A 79 -0.97 8.70 10.62
CA PRO A 79 -2.29 8.98 10.03
C PRO A 79 -2.45 10.43 9.54
N ALA A 80 -1.81 11.39 10.22
CA ALA A 80 -1.78 12.80 9.78
C ALA A 80 -1.03 13.01 8.44
N GLY A 81 -0.28 12.00 8.00
CA GLY A 81 0.50 11.98 6.78
C GLY A 81 1.94 12.42 6.91
N ARG A 82 2.71 12.18 5.85
CA ARG A 82 4.11 12.58 5.71
C ARG A 82 4.36 13.29 4.39
N THR A 83 5.17 14.32 4.44
CA THR A 83 5.67 14.99 3.23
C THR A 83 6.71 14.13 2.52
N ALA A 84 6.98 14.43 1.25
CA ALA A 84 8.04 13.78 0.49
C ALA A 84 9.42 13.87 1.18
N ALA A 85 9.73 15.01 1.82
CA ALA A 85 10.99 15.23 2.52
C ALA A 85 11.09 14.40 3.80
N GLN A 86 10.00 14.27 4.57
CA GLN A 86 9.96 13.43 5.76
C GLN A 86 10.12 11.95 5.40
N LEU A 87 9.43 11.48 4.36
CA LEU A 87 9.62 10.12 3.84
C LEU A 87 11.05 9.91 3.34
N ALA A 88 11.64 10.89 2.66
CA ALA A 88 13.01 10.78 2.15
C ALA A 88 14.03 10.67 3.29
N GLY A 89 13.85 11.45 4.35
CA GLY A 89 14.65 11.36 5.57
C GLY A 89 14.54 10.00 6.26
N GLU A 90 13.35 9.41 6.33
CA GLU A 90 13.16 8.06 6.90
C GLU A 90 13.84 6.98 6.04
N VAL A 91 13.55 6.98 4.75
CA VAL A 91 13.85 5.89 3.81
C VAL A 91 15.30 5.90 3.33
N PHE A 92 15.88 7.10 3.21
CA PHE A 92 17.20 7.30 2.64
C PHE A 92 18.19 7.99 3.57
N GLY A 93 17.76 8.49 4.74
CA GLY A 93 18.58 9.31 5.62
C GLY A 93 18.87 10.72 5.07
N ASP A 94 18.31 11.08 3.92
CA ASP A 94 18.54 12.35 3.25
C ASP A 94 17.20 12.98 2.80
N PRO A 95 16.73 14.05 3.46
CA PRO A 95 15.47 14.70 3.14
C PRO A 95 15.46 15.37 1.76
N ALA A 96 16.61 15.59 1.12
CA ALA A 96 16.71 16.17 -0.23
C ALA A 96 16.26 15.19 -1.32
N ARG A 97 16.20 13.87 -1.04
CA ARG A 97 15.83 12.80 -2.01
C ARG A 97 14.33 12.71 -2.30
N THR A 98 13.65 13.85 -2.32
CA THR A 98 12.21 13.96 -2.55
C THR A 98 11.77 13.45 -3.92
N VAL A 99 12.60 13.61 -4.97
CA VAL A 99 12.29 13.13 -6.33
C VAL A 99 12.17 11.61 -6.34
N THR A 100 13.07 10.89 -5.66
CA THR A 100 13.01 9.44 -5.54
C THR A 100 11.73 9.01 -4.81
N VAL A 101 11.41 9.65 -3.68
CA VAL A 101 10.16 9.36 -2.95
C VAL A 101 8.93 9.61 -3.82
N ARG A 102 8.87 10.74 -4.53
CA ARG A 102 7.73 11.06 -5.42
C ARG A 102 7.59 10.02 -6.53
N ALA A 103 8.69 9.50 -7.06
CA ALA A 103 8.66 8.43 -8.04
C ALA A 103 8.13 7.12 -7.45
N GLU A 104 8.57 6.72 -6.25
CA GLU A 104 8.01 5.55 -5.54
C GLU A 104 6.52 5.74 -5.25
N MET A 105 6.10 6.88 -4.70
CA MET A 105 4.70 7.19 -4.44
C MET A 105 3.84 7.18 -5.71
N SER A 106 4.39 7.64 -6.84
CA SER A 106 3.71 7.55 -8.14
C SER A 106 3.48 6.09 -8.57
N ARG A 107 4.45 5.20 -8.35
CA ARG A 107 4.28 3.76 -8.63
C ARG A 107 3.26 3.12 -7.70
N ILE A 108 3.28 3.45 -6.41
CA ILE A 108 2.28 3.00 -5.43
C ILE A 108 0.88 3.43 -5.85
N ARG A 109 0.72 4.68 -6.30
CA ARG A 109 -0.57 5.22 -6.77
C ARG A 109 -1.17 4.50 -7.97
N ARG A 110 -0.38 3.78 -8.77
CA ARG A 110 -0.94 2.96 -9.86
C ARG A 110 -1.87 1.86 -9.35
N TYR A 111 -1.71 1.42 -8.10
CA TYR A 111 -2.55 0.38 -7.51
C TYR A 111 -3.27 0.77 -6.23
N LEU A 112 -2.82 1.82 -5.52
CA LEU A 112 -3.47 2.35 -4.31
C LEU A 112 -3.96 3.80 -4.48
N GLY A 113 -4.02 4.32 -5.71
CA GLY A 113 -4.26 5.74 -5.98
C GLY A 113 -5.52 6.31 -5.31
N ALA A 114 -6.64 5.60 -5.42
CA ALA A 114 -7.93 5.99 -4.84
C ALA A 114 -7.93 6.08 -3.31
N PHE A 115 -6.96 5.44 -2.65
CA PHE A 115 -6.89 5.36 -1.19
C PHE A 115 -5.75 6.20 -0.59
N LEU A 116 -5.07 7.02 -1.41
CA LEU A 116 -3.90 7.78 -1.00
C LEU A 116 -3.98 9.27 -1.38
N ASP A 117 -3.93 10.13 -0.37
CA ASP A 117 -3.78 11.57 -0.55
C ASP A 117 -2.33 11.96 -0.91
N HIS A 118 -2.12 13.18 -1.44
CA HIS A 118 -0.80 13.64 -1.91
C HIS A 118 -0.14 14.77 -1.12
N ARG A 119 -0.83 15.46 -0.21
CA ARG A 119 -0.30 16.63 0.51
C ARG A 119 -0.94 16.80 1.89
N PRO A 120 -0.36 16.20 2.95
CA PRO A 120 0.74 15.25 2.94
C PRO A 120 0.34 13.88 2.34
N TYR A 121 1.31 13.02 2.03
CA TYR A 121 0.99 11.63 1.68
C TYR A 121 0.42 10.93 2.89
N ARG A 122 -0.76 10.32 2.76
CA ARG A 122 -1.47 9.57 3.80
C ARG A 122 -2.48 8.63 3.15
N PHE A 123 -2.97 7.67 3.91
CA PHE A 123 -4.20 6.96 3.55
C PHE A 123 -5.40 7.90 3.67
N GLY A 124 -6.40 7.72 2.81
CA GLY A 124 -7.63 8.52 2.84
C GLY A 124 -8.39 8.35 4.16
N GLU A 125 -9.18 9.35 4.53
CA GLU A 125 -9.92 9.37 5.81
C GLU A 125 -10.99 8.27 5.87
N ASP A 126 -11.59 7.94 4.72
CA ASP A 126 -12.61 6.89 4.58
C ASP A 126 -12.02 5.48 4.38
N THR A 127 -10.73 5.31 4.67
CA THR A 127 -10.01 4.05 4.51
C THR A 127 -9.65 3.43 5.86
N GLU A 128 -10.19 2.25 6.16
CA GLU A 128 -9.76 1.49 7.33
C GLU A 128 -8.45 0.77 7.01
N VAL A 129 -7.34 1.19 7.62
CA VAL A 129 -6.02 0.58 7.41
C VAL A 129 -5.65 -0.31 8.60
N ARG A 130 -5.46 -1.61 8.34
CA ARG A 130 -4.94 -2.57 9.31
C ARG A 130 -3.55 -3.04 8.88
N VAL A 131 -2.60 -2.97 9.81
CA VAL A 131 -1.25 -3.52 9.60
C VAL A 131 -1.14 -4.84 10.35
N LEU A 132 -0.78 -5.91 9.65
CA LEU A 132 -0.41 -7.18 10.27
C LEU A 132 1.10 -7.20 10.46
N LEU A 133 1.54 -7.30 11.70
CA LEU A 133 2.95 -7.30 12.08
C LEU A 133 3.43 -8.74 12.31
N PRO A 134 4.72 -9.03 12.12
CA PRO A 134 5.28 -10.33 12.45
C PRO A 134 5.22 -10.60 13.96
N ASP A 135 5.21 -11.89 14.33
CA ASP A 135 5.18 -12.32 15.74
C ASP A 135 6.41 -11.84 16.51
N ASP A 136 7.60 -11.88 15.88
CA ASP A 136 8.81 -11.24 16.39
C ASP A 136 8.94 -9.84 15.76
N PRO A 137 8.86 -8.75 16.56
CA PRO A 137 9.01 -7.39 16.04
C PRO A 137 10.33 -7.16 15.29
N ARG A 138 11.38 -7.94 15.58
CA ARG A 138 12.68 -7.84 14.89
C ARG A 138 12.61 -8.23 13.42
N ASP A 139 11.61 -9.03 13.04
CA ASP A 139 11.37 -9.46 11.66
C ASP A 139 10.59 -8.41 10.85
N LEU A 140 10.18 -7.29 11.44
CA LEU A 140 9.49 -6.23 10.73
C LEU A 140 10.43 -5.56 9.70
N LEU A 141 10.17 -5.82 8.42
CA LEU A 141 10.84 -5.20 7.27
C LEU A 141 12.38 -5.21 7.42
N PRO A 142 13.05 -6.36 7.52
CA PRO A 142 14.42 -6.48 8.05
C PRO A 142 15.49 -5.68 7.28
N HIS A 143 15.23 -5.34 6.02
CA HIS A 143 16.07 -4.50 5.16
C HIS A 143 15.98 -3.00 5.43
N SER A 144 14.96 -2.55 6.18
CA SER A 144 14.74 -1.14 6.48
C SER A 144 15.66 -0.65 7.57
N THR A 145 16.21 0.54 7.36
CA THR A 145 16.94 1.34 8.36
C THR A 145 16.14 2.57 8.81
N ALA A 146 14.88 2.68 8.39
CA ALA A 146 14.06 3.85 8.70
C ALA A 146 13.82 3.96 10.22
N PRO A 147 14.06 5.14 10.84
CA PRO A 147 13.89 5.32 12.28
C PRO A 147 12.52 4.87 12.81
N THR A 148 11.44 5.08 12.05
CA THR A 148 10.10 4.63 12.46
C THR A 148 9.91 3.12 12.38
N VAL A 149 10.56 2.43 11.44
CA VAL A 149 10.57 0.96 11.41
C VAL A 149 11.40 0.41 12.57
N LEU A 150 12.58 0.97 12.82
CA LEU A 150 13.44 0.57 13.94
C LEU A 150 12.73 0.73 15.29
N ARG A 151 11.97 1.82 15.48
CA ARG A 151 11.11 1.99 16.66
C ARG A 151 10.04 0.90 16.75
N GLY A 152 9.42 0.54 15.63
CA GLY A 152 8.46 -0.58 15.58
C GLY A 152 9.04 -1.93 16.01
N ARG A 153 10.32 -2.19 15.70
CA ARG A 153 11.03 -3.40 16.17
C ARG A 153 11.34 -3.38 17.67
N GLY A 154 11.37 -2.20 18.28
CA GLY A 154 11.65 -2.01 19.70
C GLY A 154 10.41 -2.08 20.61
N THR A 155 9.21 -2.08 20.03
CA THR A 155 7.96 -2.21 20.79
C THR A 155 7.70 -3.70 21.07
N PRO A 156 7.66 -4.14 22.34
CA PRO A 156 7.34 -5.53 22.66
C PRO A 156 5.89 -5.86 22.24
N PRO A 157 5.59 -7.10 21.82
CA PRO A 157 4.23 -7.50 21.50
C PRO A 157 3.37 -7.46 22.77
N GLY A 158 2.37 -6.58 22.83
CA GLY A 158 1.34 -6.57 23.87
C GLY A 158 1.36 -5.43 24.91
N ALA A 159 1.84 -4.24 24.57
CA ALA A 159 1.61 -3.03 25.38
C ALA A 159 0.31 -2.32 25.01
#